data_AF-A0A9P6BNP5-F1
#
_entry.id   AF-A0A9P6BNP5-F1
#
_cell.length_a   1.000
_cell.length_b   1.000
_cell.length_c   1.000
_cell.angle_alpha   90.00
_cell.angle_beta   90.00
_cell.angle_gamma   90.00
#
_symmetry.space_group_name_H-M   'P 1'
#
loop_
_entity.id
_entity.type
_entity.pdbx_description
1 polymer ?
#
loop_
_entity_poly.entity_id
_entity_poly.type
_entity_poly.pdbx_seq_one_letter_code
_entity_poly.pdbx_strand_id
1 'polypeptide(L)'
;MASMIPIAGSAYTYAYASLGELAAWIIGWDLILEYLIGAATVSVGWSSYMIVFLNDAFGWKVSSKWTNAPVEWDGSTFSKTGNFFNVPAFFISAAVSTTLFFGIHMTAKINNYLVIFKVIVLLILIFAMIPFVKAENYHPYMPESTGGVTGMLAGASTVFFAYIGFDSISTTAQEAKEPQVNLPVGIMSTIIIATVLYVGVSVVIVGVDNYVNLGGSSPVVDAVRLTGMRWLVVLTELGALAATTSVILVLLISQPRVFYAMANDGLIPRVFARVHPKYKTPYVSTFVTGFICSICGGILPIDVLSDISSVGTIFTYFIVNIGVIILRYTRKTVPRRFKVPGGPFLLPGIGAASSLVLLKNARQEAIIRLLVWMAIGLFVYIFYGRTHSEVNNPRMTMDEPMQVIHENYSVSSFHYQGYTDDDLRQQHARQQARRMDYNRPLTQHYSDYIDGLPPSEHGAGELNHSDEHNSANRTSLHGDEAVSRCGIDSSHDVGVAVKKHRSHGGNASVADYESDMSGNKELFGSFRHPQPSFEPYPEMAHIPSHFP
;
A
#
# COMPACT_ATOMS: atom_id res chain seq x y z
N MET A 1 -13.35 1.45 1.88
CA MET A 1 -12.86 2.48 0.95
C MET A 1 -12.39 1.89 -0.38
N ALA A 2 -11.70 0.75 -0.38
CA ALA A 2 -11.21 0.08 -1.60
C ALA A 2 -12.23 -0.09 -2.75
N SER A 3 -13.50 -0.40 -2.44
CA SER A 3 -14.55 -0.52 -3.46
C SER A 3 -14.83 0.79 -4.22
N MET A 4 -14.66 1.94 -3.55
CA MET A 4 -14.99 3.26 -4.09
C MET A 4 -13.81 3.91 -4.83
N ILE A 5 -12.57 3.62 -4.41
CA ILE A 5 -11.33 4.19 -4.96
C ILE A 5 -10.39 3.02 -5.29
N PRO A 6 -10.56 2.33 -6.43
CA PRO A 6 -9.75 1.17 -6.79
C PRO A 6 -8.41 1.60 -7.43
N ILE A 7 -7.67 2.46 -6.74
CA ILE A 7 -6.37 2.99 -7.17
C ILE A 7 -5.30 2.42 -6.23
N ALA A 8 -4.10 2.16 -6.76
CA ALA A 8 -2.98 1.73 -5.95
C ALA A 8 -2.57 2.83 -4.93
N GLY A 9 -2.08 2.40 -3.76
CA GLY A 9 -1.62 3.29 -2.68
C GLY A 9 -2.34 3.13 -1.34
N SER A 10 -3.17 2.10 -1.16
CA SER A 10 -3.75 1.71 0.14
C SER A 10 -4.48 2.86 0.86
N ALA A 11 -4.47 2.85 2.20
CA ALA A 11 -5.13 3.84 3.04
C ALA A 11 -4.67 5.27 2.77
N TYR A 12 -3.42 5.49 2.30
CA TYR A 12 -2.93 6.80 1.89
C TYR A 12 -3.81 7.43 0.81
N THR A 13 -4.02 6.73 -0.31
CA THR A 13 -4.84 7.25 -1.43
C THR A 13 -6.29 7.46 -1.00
N TYR A 14 -6.80 6.63 -0.09
CA TYR A 14 -8.15 6.78 0.44
C TYR A 14 -8.30 8.01 1.31
N ALA A 15 -7.32 8.27 2.18
CA ALA A 15 -7.27 9.46 3.01
C ALA A 15 -7.10 10.72 2.18
N TYR A 16 -6.27 10.68 1.13
CA TYR A 16 -6.09 11.82 0.23
C TYR A 16 -7.42 12.25 -0.41
N ALA A 17 -8.19 11.29 -0.90
CA ALA A 17 -9.47 11.55 -1.54
C ALA A 17 -10.61 11.94 -0.57
N SER A 18 -10.50 11.61 0.72
CA SER A 18 -11.59 11.75 1.71
C SER A 18 -11.37 12.80 2.79
N LEU A 19 -10.15 12.90 3.31
CA LEU A 19 -9.74 13.73 4.45
C LEU A 19 -8.80 14.88 4.05
N GLY A 20 -8.20 14.80 2.86
CA GLY A 20 -7.27 15.80 2.35
C GLY A 20 -5.80 15.47 2.61
N GLU A 21 -4.92 16.37 2.17
CA GLU A 21 -3.48 16.17 2.08
C GLU A 21 -2.82 15.86 3.42
N LEU A 22 -3.12 16.63 4.48
CA LEU A 22 -2.46 16.44 5.79
C LEU A 22 -2.77 15.06 6.41
N ALA A 23 -4.03 14.64 6.35
CA ALA A 23 -4.42 13.33 6.87
C ALA A 23 -3.84 12.19 6.02
N ALA A 24 -3.76 12.39 4.71
CA ALA A 24 -3.08 11.46 3.81
C ALA A 24 -1.60 11.36 4.13
N TRP A 25 -0.90 12.49 4.32
CA TRP A 25 0.49 12.51 4.74
C TRP A 25 0.71 11.74 6.04
N ILE A 26 -0.12 12.00 7.06
CA ILE A 26 -0.06 11.30 8.35
C ILE A 26 -0.17 9.78 8.15
N ILE A 27 -1.16 9.33 7.39
CA ILE A 27 -1.36 7.89 7.10
C ILE A 27 -0.21 7.33 6.26
N GLY A 28 0.24 8.05 5.23
CA GLY A 28 1.35 7.60 4.38
C GLY A 28 2.65 7.46 5.16
N TRP A 29 2.94 8.44 6.03
CA TRP A 29 4.09 8.43 6.94
C TRP A 29 4.04 7.29 7.96
N ASP A 30 2.85 6.96 8.45
CA ASP A 30 2.66 5.84 9.35
C ASP A 30 2.73 4.48 8.62
N LEU A 31 2.15 4.35 7.43
CA LEU A 31 2.26 3.16 6.59
C LEU A 31 3.71 2.84 6.22
N ILE A 32 4.56 3.87 6.08
CA ILE A 32 6.00 3.70 5.87
C ILE A 32 6.62 2.95 7.04
N LEU A 33 6.25 3.33 8.27
CA LEU A 33 6.70 2.65 9.47
C LEU A 33 6.10 1.25 9.55
N GLU A 34 4.79 1.09 9.30
CA GLU A 34 4.10 -0.19 9.34
C GLU A 34 4.75 -1.25 8.44
N TYR A 35 4.89 -0.99 7.14
CA TYR A 35 5.40 -2.02 6.23
C TYR A 35 6.90 -2.25 6.40
N LEU A 36 7.69 -1.18 6.64
CA LEU A 36 9.14 -1.30 6.82
C LEU A 36 9.50 -2.00 8.13
N ILE A 37 8.97 -1.50 9.25
CA ILE A 37 9.24 -2.06 10.57
C ILE A 37 8.56 -3.41 10.71
N GLY A 38 7.35 -3.59 10.17
CA GLY A 38 6.69 -4.89 10.12
C GLY A 38 7.53 -5.94 9.39
N ALA A 39 8.12 -5.60 8.24
CA ALA A 39 9.01 -6.53 7.52
C ALA A 39 10.26 -6.88 8.34
N ALA A 40 10.82 -5.93 9.09
CA ALA A 40 11.93 -6.17 10.01
C ALA A 40 11.53 -7.07 11.20
N THR A 41 10.35 -6.85 11.80
CA THR A 41 9.82 -7.72 12.87
C THR A 41 9.72 -9.17 12.40
N VAL A 42 9.16 -9.37 11.20
CA VAL A 42 8.98 -10.72 10.65
C VAL A 42 10.33 -11.36 10.29
N SER A 43 11.34 -10.60 9.87
CA SER A 43 12.66 -11.15 9.59
C SER A 43 13.40 -11.61 10.85
N VAL A 44 13.19 -10.93 11.98
CA VAL A 44 13.67 -11.42 13.30
C VAL A 44 12.98 -12.72 13.67
N GLY A 45 11.65 -12.81 13.50
CA GLY A 45 10.90 -14.06 13.71
C GLY A 45 11.37 -15.19 12.79
N TRP A 46 11.61 -14.90 11.51
CA TRP A 46 12.18 -15.85 10.55
C TRP A 46 13.54 -16.36 10.99
N SER A 47 14.40 -15.47 11.52
CA SER A 47 15.72 -15.83 12.06
C SER A 47 15.59 -16.86 13.19
N SER A 48 14.69 -16.63 14.15
CA SER A 48 14.42 -17.58 15.25
C SER A 48 14.04 -18.96 14.73
N TYR A 49 13.08 -19.06 13.81
CA TYR A 49 12.69 -20.35 13.22
C TYR A 49 13.81 -20.99 12.39
N MET A 50 14.64 -20.19 11.70
CA MET A 50 15.77 -20.70 10.92
C MET A 50 16.83 -21.33 11.84
N ILE A 51 17.13 -20.72 12.97
CA ILE A 51 18.11 -21.26 13.94
C ILE A 51 17.63 -22.60 14.50
N VAL A 52 16.34 -22.67 14.85
CA VAL A 52 15.71 -23.89 15.37
C VAL A 52 15.75 -24.99 14.30
N PHE A 53 15.37 -24.68 13.06
CA PHE A 53 15.44 -25.61 11.94
C PHE A 53 16.87 -26.09 11.66
N LEU A 54 17.87 -25.21 11.67
CA LEU A 54 19.27 -25.59 11.47
C LEU A 54 19.79 -26.52 12.58
N ASN A 55 19.33 -26.31 13.81
CA ASN A 55 19.64 -27.18 14.94
C ASN A 55 19.01 -28.56 14.76
N ASP A 56 17.72 -28.62 14.45
CA ASP A 56 16.96 -29.87 14.37
C ASP A 56 17.29 -30.71 13.13
N ALA A 57 17.45 -30.06 11.97
CA ALA A 57 17.70 -30.75 10.72
C ALA A 57 19.17 -31.14 10.53
N PHE A 58 20.12 -30.31 10.99
CA PHE A 58 21.55 -30.49 10.72
C PHE A 58 22.42 -30.61 11.97
N GLY A 59 21.87 -30.44 13.18
CA GLY A 59 22.64 -30.39 14.42
C GLY A 59 23.49 -29.13 14.56
N TRP A 60 23.25 -28.10 13.72
CA TRP A 60 24.09 -26.91 13.66
C TRP A 60 23.69 -25.91 14.75
N LYS A 61 24.49 -25.86 15.83
CA LYS A 61 24.34 -24.87 16.90
C LYS A 61 25.02 -23.56 16.51
N VAL A 62 24.25 -22.66 15.92
CA VAL A 62 24.72 -21.31 15.58
C VAL A 62 24.86 -20.48 16.86
N SER A 63 25.96 -19.73 16.99
CA SER A 63 26.19 -18.89 18.17
C SER A 63 25.18 -17.74 18.25
N SER A 64 24.62 -17.53 19.44
CA SER A 64 23.70 -16.41 19.73
C SER A 64 24.26 -15.03 19.38
N LYS A 65 25.60 -14.89 19.39
CA LYS A 65 26.29 -13.63 19.05
C LYS A 65 25.99 -13.14 17.63
N TRP A 66 25.68 -14.05 16.70
CA TRP A 66 25.42 -13.74 15.29
C TRP A 66 23.96 -13.94 14.87
N THR A 67 23.08 -14.24 15.83
CA THR A 67 21.68 -14.55 15.55
C THR A 67 20.70 -13.72 16.36
N ASN A 68 21.17 -13.04 17.40
CA ASN A 68 20.35 -12.18 18.25
C ASN A 68 20.77 -10.71 18.10
N ALA A 69 19.85 -9.81 18.42
CA ALA A 69 20.08 -8.38 18.39
C ALA A 69 21.16 -7.96 19.41
N PRO A 70 22.06 -7.01 19.06
CA PRO A 70 23.08 -6.44 19.95
C PRO A 70 22.50 -5.57 21.08
N VAL A 71 21.28 -5.08 20.88
CA VAL A 71 20.55 -4.29 21.88
C VAL A 71 19.26 -4.98 22.29
N GLU A 72 18.90 -4.79 23.55
CA GLU A 72 17.64 -5.22 24.13
C GLU A 72 16.99 -4.01 24.81
N TRP A 73 15.67 -4.04 24.94
CA TRP A 73 14.91 -2.98 25.58
C TRP A 73 14.34 -3.50 26.89
N ASP A 74 14.86 -2.98 28.02
CA ASP A 74 14.44 -3.40 29.36
C ASP A 74 13.13 -2.74 29.84
N GLY A 75 12.51 -1.90 29.01
CA GLY A 75 11.35 -1.09 29.36
C GLY A 75 11.67 0.39 29.53
N SER A 76 12.93 0.74 29.80
CA SER A 76 13.37 2.11 30.10
C SER A 76 14.60 2.56 29.30
N THR A 77 15.56 1.66 29.07
CA THR A 77 16.81 1.94 28.37
C THR A 77 17.20 0.80 27.43
N PHE A 78 17.98 1.15 26.41
CA PHE A 78 18.62 0.14 25.56
C PHE A 78 19.87 -0.40 26.27
N SER A 79 19.84 -1.68 26.63
CA SER A 79 20.97 -2.39 27.22
C SER A 79 21.71 -3.18 26.14
N LYS A 80 23.02 -3.38 26.34
CA LYS A 80 23.83 -4.21 25.44
C LYS A 80 23.71 -5.68 25.86
N THR A 81 23.29 -6.53 24.93
CA THR A 81 23.12 -7.98 25.17
C THR A 81 24.43 -8.76 25.09
N GLY A 82 25.49 -8.15 24.55
CA GLY A 82 26.75 -8.83 24.24
C GLY A 82 26.72 -9.62 22.93
N ASN A 83 25.59 -9.61 22.21
CA ASN A 83 25.50 -10.10 20.83
C ASN A 83 26.00 -9.01 19.87
N PHE A 84 26.39 -9.41 18.65
CA PHE A 84 26.91 -8.49 17.66
C PHE A 84 25.84 -8.07 16.65
N PHE A 85 25.11 -9.03 16.09
CA PHE A 85 24.21 -8.76 14.97
C PHE A 85 23.34 -9.98 14.66
N ASN A 86 22.08 -9.78 14.29
CA ASN A 86 21.20 -10.84 13.79
C ASN A 86 21.40 -11.03 12.29
N VAL A 87 22.39 -11.85 11.91
CA VAL A 87 22.77 -12.10 10.52
C VAL A 87 21.65 -12.75 9.71
N PRO A 88 20.92 -13.79 10.21
CA PRO A 88 19.87 -14.40 9.40
C PRO A 88 18.71 -13.43 9.10
N ALA A 89 18.32 -12.58 10.05
CA ALA A 89 17.28 -11.56 9.82
C ALA A 89 17.70 -10.54 8.76
N PHE A 90 18.93 -10.04 8.82
CA PHE A 90 19.49 -9.16 7.78
C PHE A 90 19.51 -9.84 6.41
N PHE A 91 19.97 -11.09 6.35
CA PHE A 91 20.12 -11.83 5.10
C PHE A 91 18.78 -12.07 4.41
N ILE A 92 17.75 -12.52 5.13
CA ILE A 92 16.45 -12.80 4.51
C ILE A 92 15.78 -11.53 3.97
N SER A 93 15.83 -10.42 4.72
CA SER A 93 15.30 -9.13 4.27
C SER A 93 16.03 -8.63 3.02
N ALA A 94 17.36 -8.73 2.99
CA ALA A 94 18.17 -8.34 1.84
C ALA A 94 17.90 -9.24 0.62
N ALA A 95 17.77 -10.56 0.82
CA ALA A 95 17.46 -11.52 -0.23
C ALA A 95 16.07 -11.28 -0.85
N VAL A 96 15.05 -11.04 -0.02
CA VAL A 96 13.70 -10.73 -0.48
C VAL A 96 13.66 -9.39 -1.21
N SER A 97 14.29 -8.34 -0.67
CA SER A 97 14.38 -7.03 -1.34
C SER A 97 15.07 -7.13 -2.70
N THR A 98 16.17 -7.89 -2.79
CA THR A 98 16.88 -8.15 -4.05
C THR A 98 16.00 -8.92 -5.04
N THR A 99 15.22 -9.89 -4.56
CA THR A 99 14.26 -10.62 -5.41
C THR A 99 13.18 -9.69 -5.98
N LEU A 100 12.66 -8.77 -5.15
CA LEU A 100 11.67 -7.78 -5.57
C LEU A 100 12.21 -6.79 -6.62
N PHE A 101 13.53 -6.54 -6.64
CA PHE A 101 14.16 -5.73 -7.68
C PHE A 101 14.04 -6.37 -9.07
N PHE A 102 14.25 -7.69 -9.18
CA PHE A 102 14.28 -8.41 -10.48
C PHE A 102 12.89 -8.71 -11.08
N GLY A 103 11.79 -8.54 -10.33
CA GLY A 103 10.45 -8.51 -10.91
C GLY A 103 9.34 -9.18 -10.08
N ILE A 104 8.10 -8.74 -10.32
CA ILE A 104 6.91 -9.07 -9.52
C ILE A 104 6.09 -10.26 -10.10
N HIS A 105 6.13 -10.50 -11.41
CA HIS A 105 5.25 -11.49 -12.04
C HIS A 105 5.51 -12.93 -11.60
N MET A 106 6.78 -13.32 -11.39
CA MET A 106 7.11 -14.64 -10.85
C MET A 106 6.78 -14.73 -9.35
N THR A 107 6.96 -13.61 -8.65
CA THR A 107 6.74 -13.46 -7.21
C THR A 107 5.29 -13.75 -6.80
N ALA A 108 4.30 -13.35 -7.60
CA ALA A 108 2.89 -13.63 -7.31
C ALA A 108 2.56 -15.14 -7.30
N LYS A 109 3.13 -15.93 -8.22
CA LYS A 109 2.91 -17.39 -8.27
C LYS A 109 3.56 -18.09 -7.08
N ILE A 110 4.80 -17.72 -6.76
CA ILE A 110 5.52 -18.26 -5.60
C ILE A 110 4.75 -17.97 -4.31
N ASN A 111 4.25 -16.74 -4.16
CA ASN A 111 3.46 -16.35 -2.99
C ASN A 111 2.19 -17.21 -2.83
N ASN A 112 1.47 -17.52 -3.92
CA ASN A 112 0.29 -18.38 -3.86
C ASN A 112 0.62 -19.79 -3.33
N TYR A 113 1.72 -20.40 -3.81
CA TYR A 113 2.15 -21.71 -3.31
C TYR A 113 2.55 -21.66 -1.83
N LEU A 114 3.28 -20.62 -1.41
CA LEU A 114 3.65 -20.43 0.00
C LEU A 114 2.41 -20.25 0.90
N VAL A 115 1.39 -19.55 0.43
CA VAL A 115 0.13 -19.36 1.17
C VAL A 115 -0.64 -20.67 1.30
N ILE A 116 -0.77 -21.45 0.23
CA ILE A 116 -1.42 -22.77 0.29
C ILE A 116 -0.67 -23.68 1.27
N PHE A 117 0.65 -23.74 1.13
CA PHE A 117 1.49 -24.55 2.00
C PHE A 117 1.35 -24.17 3.48
N LYS A 118 1.46 -22.88 3.84
CA LYS A 118 1.35 -22.46 5.25
C LYS A 118 -0.03 -22.71 5.83
N VAL A 119 -1.11 -22.57 5.05
CA VAL A 119 -2.48 -22.87 5.52
C VAL A 119 -2.64 -24.37 5.79
N ILE A 120 -2.13 -25.23 4.89
CA ILE A 120 -2.17 -26.69 5.08
C ILE A 120 -1.39 -27.08 6.34
N VAL A 121 -0.17 -26.54 6.53
CA VAL A 121 0.64 -26.83 7.72
C VAL A 121 -0.09 -26.40 9.00
N LEU A 122 -0.72 -25.23 9.03
CA LEU A 122 -1.49 -24.77 10.19
C LEU A 122 -2.69 -25.68 10.49
N LEU A 123 -3.41 -26.13 9.47
CA LEU A 123 -4.53 -27.07 9.67
C LEU A 123 -4.03 -28.40 10.23
N ILE A 124 -2.96 -28.96 9.65
CA ILE A 124 -2.34 -30.21 10.16
C ILE A 124 -1.91 -30.02 11.61
N LEU A 125 -1.26 -28.90 11.94
CA LEU A 125 -0.83 -28.57 13.29
C LEU A 125 -2.02 -28.53 14.26
N ILE A 126 -3.07 -27.79 13.93
CA ILE A 126 -4.27 -27.67 14.78
C ILE A 126 -4.83 -29.06 15.06
N PHE A 127 -5.09 -29.86 14.03
CA PHE A 127 -5.73 -31.18 14.20
C PHE A 127 -4.84 -32.21 14.88
N ALA A 128 -3.55 -32.25 14.57
CA ALA A 128 -2.61 -33.22 15.14
C ALA A 128 -2.35 -32.98 16.63
N MET A 129 -2.49 -31.74 17.09
CA MET A 129 -2.23 -31.35 18.48
C MET A 129 -3.46 -31.50 19.40
N ILE A 130 -4.70 -31.60 18.86
CA ILE A 130 -5.93 -31.77 19.66
C ILE A 130 -5.82 -32.87 20.73
N PRO A 131 -5.28 -34.08 20.45
CA PRO A 131 -5.21 -35.15 21.45
C PRO A 131 -4.31 -34.83 22.66
N PHE A 132 -3.41 -33.84 22.52
CA PHE A 132 -2.46 -33.43 23.56
C PHE A 132 -2.97 -32.26 24.39
N VAL A 133 -4.12 -31.68 24.04
CA VAL A 133 -4.73 -30.56 24.77
C VAL A 133 -5.22 -31.04 26.13
N LYS A 134 -4.72 -30.39 27.19
CA LYS A 134 -5.14 -30.62 28.57
C LYS A 134 -5.86 -29.39 29.11
N ALA A 135 -7.07 -29.59 29.61
CA ALA A 135 -7.90 -28.49 30.13
C ALA A 135 -7.26 -27.77 31.32
N GLU A 136 -6.37 -28.45 32.06
CA GLU A 136 -5.61 -27.87 33.17
C GLU A 136 -4.75 -26.66 32.76
N ASN A 137 -4.25 -26.64 31.52
CA ASN A 137 -3.40 -25.55 31.04
C ASN A 137 -4.17 -24.24 30.81
N TYR A 138 -5.50 -24.30 30.70
CA TYR A 138 -6.35 -23.11 30.62
C TYR A 138 -6.63 -22.48 31.98
N HIS A 139 -6.16 -23.06 33.09
CA HIS A 139 -6.41 -22.53 34.43
C HIS A 139 -5.11 -21.97 35.06
N PRO A 140 -5.12 -20.70 35.53
CA PRO A 140 -6.20 -19.71 35.42
C PRO A 140 -6.32 -19.13 34.00
N TYR A 141 -7.56 -18.98 33.49
CA TYR A 141 -7.81 -18.49 32.12
C TYR A 141 -7.45 -17.02 31.95
N MET A 142 -7.65 -16.22 33.00
CA MET A 142 -7.24 -14.83 33.09
C MET A 142 -6.45 -14.64 34.39
N PRO A 143 -5.13 -14.86 34.37
CA PRO A 143 -4.30 -14.76 35.55
C PRO A 143 -4.22 -13.30 36.05
N GLU A 144 -4.63 -13.05 37.29
CA GLU A 144 -4.47 -11.74 37.94
C GLU A 144 -2.99 -11.32 38.04
N SER A 145 -2.07 -12.29 38.12
CA SER A 145 -0.61 -12.06 38.08
C SER A 145 -0.16 -11.33 36.80
N THR A 146 -0.91 -11.45 35.72
CA THR A 146 -0.64 -10.78 34.43
C THR A 146 -1.54 -9.56 34.19
N GLY A 147 -2.30 -9.12 35.21
CA GLY A 147 -3.20 -7.97 35.12
C GLY A 147 -4.63 -8.31 34.66
N GLY A 148 -5.01 -9.60 34.63
CA GLY A 148 -6.38 -10.02 34.32
C GLY A 148 -6.90 -9.45 33.00
N VAL A 149 -8.00 -8.69 33.05
CA VAL A 149 -8.60 -8.03 31.87
C VAL A 149 -7.65 -7.02 31.23
N THR A 150 -6.87 -6.28 32.03
CA THR A 150 -5.94 -5.28 31.49
C THR A 150 -4.76 -5.93 30.78
N GLY A 151 -4.26 -7.06 31.31
CA GLY A 151 -3.27 -7.90 30.65
C GLY A 151 -3.76 -8.45 29.32
N MET A 152 -5.01 -8.94 29.27
CA MET A 152 -5.63 -9.40 28.03
C MET A 152 -5.72 -8.28 26.97
N LEU A 153 -6.09 -7.05 27.36
CA LEU A 153 -6.15 -5.92 26.43
C LEU A 153 -4.76 -5.47 25.96
N ALA A 154 -3.76 -5.48 26.84
CA ALA A 154 -2.37 -5.20 26.46
C ALA A 154 -1.84 -6.26 25.47
N GLY A 155 -2.09 -7.54 25.77
CA GLY A 155 -1.78 -8.65 24.87
C GLY A 155 -2.48 -8.52 23.53
N ALA A 156 -3.76 -8.12 23.52
CA ALA A 156 -4.52 -7.85 22.30
C ALA A 156 -3.86 -6.77 21.42
N SER A 157 -3.31 -5.71 22.03
CA SER A 157 -2.55 -4.67 21.31
C SER A 157 -1.24 -5.19 20.73
N THR A 158 -0.55 -6.11 21.42
CA THR A 158 0.68 -6.73 20.89
C THR A 158 0.37 -7.72 19.76
N VAL A 159 -0.57 -8.65 19.95
CA VAL A 159 -0.93 -9.65 18.92
C VAL A 159 -1.72 -9.04 17.75
N PHE A 160 -2.15 -7.79 17.85
CA PHE A 160 -2.66 -7.01 16.72
C PHE A 160 -1.69 -7.06 15.53
N PHE A 161 -0.39 -7.16 15.80
CA PHE A 161 0.65 -7.36 14.80
C PHE A 161 0.33 -8.48 13.81
N ALA A 162 -0.23 -9.60 14.30
CA ALA A 162 -0.57 -10.75 13.46
C ALA A 162 -1.64 -10.44 12.41
N TYR A 163 -2.48 -9.42 12.65
CA TYR A 163 -3.51 -8.99 11.71
C TYR A 163 -3.05 -7.97 10.68
N ILE A 164 -1.83 -7.43 10.81
CA ILE A 164 -1.28 -6.46 9.87
C ILE A 164 -1.10 -7.09 8.49
N GLY A 165 -1.46 -6.33 7.45
CA GLY A 165 -1.20 -6.69 6.06
C GLY A 165 -2.44 -7.08 5.23
N PHE A 166 -3.65 -7.11 5.78
CA PHE A 166 -4.85 -7.28 4.93
C PHE A 166 -5.05 -6.08 3.98
N ASP A 167 -4.60 -4.89 4.37
CA ASP A 167 -4.63 -3.68 3.53
C ASP A 167 -3.63 -3.74 2.37
N SER A 168 -2.61 -4.61 2.43
CA SER A 168 -1.67 -4.84 1.33
C SER A 168 -2.40 -5.29 0.05
N ILE A 169 -3.53 -6.00 0.18
CA ILE A 169 -4.40 -6.42 -0.94
C ILE A 169 -4.86 -5.20 -1.74
N SER A 170 -5.03 -4.07 -1.10
CA SER A 170 -5.45 -2.83 -1.75
C SER A 170 -4.33 -2.12 -2.52
N THR A 171 -3.06 -2.43 -2.22
CA THR A 171 -1.91 -1.90 -2.97
C THR A 171 -1.78 -2.51 -4.37
N THR A 172 -2.41 -3.67 -4.60
CA THR A 172 -2.48 -4.36 -5.89
C THR A 172 -3.83 -4.16 -6.58
N ALA A 173 -4.61 -3.15 -6.19
CA ALA A 173 -5.94 -2.87 -6.76
C ALA A 173 -5.95 -2.76 -8.29
N GLN A 174 -4.89 -2.24 -8.89
CA GLN A 174 -4.74 -2.09 -10.35
C GLN A 174 -4.50 -3.43 -11.08
N GLU A 175 -4.10 -4.46 -10.36
CA GLU A 175 -3.85 -5.81 -10.89
C GLU A 175 -5.05 -6.74 -10.67
N ALA A 176 -6.04 -6.31 -9.88
CA ALA A 176 -7.22 -7.09 -9.58
C ALA A 176 -8.25 -7.00 -10.72
N LYS A 177 -8.81 -8.15 -11.11
CA LYS A 177 -10.04 -8.19 -11.94
C LYS A 177 -11.18 -7.64 -11.09
N GLU A 178 -12.01 -6.75 -11.65
CA GLU A 178 -13.16 -6.15 -10.95
C GLU A 178 -12.89 -5.71 -9.50
N PRO A 179 -11.95 -4.77 -9.28
CA PRO A 179 -11.46 -4.42 -7.96
C PRO A 179 -12.55 -3.92 -7.01
N GLN A 180 -13.64 -3.34 -7.53
CA GLN A 180 -14.71 -2.79 -6.72
C GLN A 180 -15.50 -3.86 -5.95
N VAL A 181 -15.49 -5.11 -6.42
CA VAL A 181 -16.17 -6.26 -5.80
C VAL A 181 -15.17 -7.21 -5.16
N ASN A 182 -14.07 -7.50 -5.87
CA ASN A 182 -13.11 -8.51 -5.44
C ASN A 182 -12.20 -8.03 -4.30
N LEU A 183 -11.86 -6.73 -4.21
CA LEU A 183 -11.06 -6.23 -3.09
C LEU A 183 -11.78 -6.33 -1.74
N PRO A 184 -13.06 -5.87 -1.60
CA PRO A 184 -13.79 -6.06 -0.35
C PRO A 184 -13.91 -7.53 0.07
N VAL A 185 -14.23 -8.42 -0.86
CA VAL A 185 -14.34 -9.87 -0.57
C VAL A 185 -12.99 -10.44 -0.16
N GLY A 186 -11.91 -10.10 -0.87
CA GLY A 186 -10.56 -10.54 -0.54
C GLY A 186 -10.12 -10.11 0.86
N ILE A 187 -10.34 -8.84 1.23
CA ILE A 187 -10.01 -8.31 2.55
C ILE A 187 -10.81 -9.02 3.65
N MET A 188 -12.13 -9.09 3.51
CA MET A 188 -13.00 -9.71 4.52
C MET A 188 -12.73 -11.20 4.71
N SER A 189 -12.62 -11.95 3.60
CA SER A 189 -12.35 -13.39 3.65
C SER A 189 -10.99 -13.68 4.30
N THR A 190 -9.96 -12.89 3.99
CA THR A 190 -8.63 -13.07 4.58
C THR A 190 -8.66 -12.86 6.10
N ILE A 191 -9.31 -11.80 6.58
CA ILE A 191 -9.42 -11.52 8.03
C ILE A 191 -10.20 -12.63 8.75
N ILE A 192 -11.32 -13.08 8.19
CA ILE A 192 -12.15 -14.14 8.80
C ILE A 192 -11.37 -15.45 8.88
N ILE A 193 -10.75 -15.88 7.78
CA ILE A 193 -9.98 -17.12 7.73
C ILE A 193 -8.78 -17.04 8.68
N ALA A 194 -8.03 -15.93 8.67
CA ALA A 194 -6.92 -15.73 9.58
C ALA A 194 -7.35 -15.76 11.05
N THR A 195 -8.49 -15.13 11.39
CA THR A 195 -9.03 -15.14 12.76
C THR A 195 -9.34 -16.55 13.26
N VAL A 196 -10.02 -17.35 12.44
CA VAL A 196 -10.34 -18.74 12.80
C VAL A 196 -9.07 -19.55 13.04
N LEU A 197 -8.07 -19.40 12.17
CA LEU A 197 -6.79 -20.09 12.32
C LEU A 197 -6.01 -19.60 13.54
N TYR A 198 -5.93 -18.30 13.80
CA TYR A 198 -5.24 -17.73 14.96
C TYR A 198 -5.86 -18.17 16.28
N VAL A 199 -7.19 -18.14 16.38
CA VAL A 199 -7.90 -18.65 17.57
C VAL A 199 -7.66 -20.15 17.72
N GLY A 200 -7.76 -20.93 16.64
CA GLY A 200 -7.52 -22.37 16.66
C GLY A 200 -6.11 -22.73 17.14
N VAL A 201 -5.09 -22.06 16.60
CA VAL A 201 -3.69 -22.23 17.02
C VAL A 201 -3.49 -21.82 18.48
N SER A 202 -4.04 -20.68 18.90
CA SER A 202 -3.89 -20.18 20.27
C SER A 202 -4.51 -21.13 21.30
N VAL A 203 -5.72 -21.61 21.04
CA VAL A 203 -6.41 -22.59 21.88
C VAL A 203 -5.58 -23.86 21.99
N VAL A 204 -5.11 -24.40 20.86
CA VAL A 204 -4.35 -25.65 20.84
C VAL A 204 -2.99 -25.53 21.54
N ILE A 205 -2.23 -24.47 21.29
CA ILE A 205 -0.90 -24.28 21.88
C ILE A 205 -1.00 -24.11 23.40
N VAL A 206 -1.87 -23.21 23.87
CA VAL A 206 -2.10 -23.01 25.31
C VAL A 206 -2.72 -24.26 25.95
N GLY A 207 -3.46 -25.05 25.17
CA GLY A 207 -3.97 -26.34 25.59
C GLY A 207 -2.87 -27.38 25.81
N VAL A 208 -1.79 -27.36 25.03
CA VAL A 208 -0.69 -28.33 25.13
C VAL A 208 0.35 -27.93 26.19
N ASP A 209 0.68 -26.65 26.30
CA ASP A 209 1.64 -26.14 27.29
C ASP A 209 1.10 -24.91 28.02
N ASN A 210 1.48 -24.77 29.30
CA ASN A 210 1.04 -23.66 30.13
C ASN A 210 1.61 -22.33 29.62
N TYR A 211 0.80 -21.26 29.68
CA TYR A 211 1.18 -19.93 29.20
C TYR A 211 2.52 -19.39 29.75
N VAL A 212 2.94 -19.84 30.94
CA VAL A 212 4.22 -19.47 31.56
C VAL A 212 5.43 -19.98 30.76
N ASN A 213 5.29 -21.11 30.08
CA ASN A 213 6.38 -21.74 29.33
C ASN A 213 6.48 -21.24 27.87
N LEU A 214 5.48 -20.48 27.40
CA LEU A 214 5.38 -20.04 26.00
C LEU A 214 6.15 -18.73 25.68
N GLY A 215 7.07 -18.31 26.56
CA GLY A 215 7.88 -17.10 26.38
C GLY A 215 9.13 -17.27 25.50
N GLY A 216 9.33 -18.45 24.90
CA GLY A 216 10.49 -18.77 24.06
C GLY A 216 10.48 -18.08 22.69
N SER A 217 11.57 -18.23 21.93
CA SER A 217 11.70 -17.67 20.58
C SER A 217 10.91 -18.43 19.51
N SER A 218 10.43 -19.64 19.81
CA SER A 218 9.72 -20.54 18.89
C SER A 218 8.56 -21.29 19.58
N PRO A 219 7.61 -20.59 20.22
CA PRO A 219 6.65 -21.21 21.15
C PRO A 219 5.76 -22.28 20.50
N VAL A 220 5.45 -22.12 19.21
CA VAL A 220 4.68 -23.13 18.46
C VAL A 220 5.45 -24.44 18.33
N VAL A 221 6.74 -24.35 17.98
CA VAL A 221 7.60 -25.53 17.81
C VAL A 221 7.89 -26.17 19.17
N ASP A 222 8.11 -25.35 20.20
CA ASP A 222 8.35 -25.82 21.56
C ASP A 222 7.16 -26.62 22.09
N ALA A 223 5.92 -26.15 21.87
CA ALA A 223 4.71 -26.89 22.21
C ALA A 223 4.58 -28.20 21.39
N VAL A 224 4.89 -28.18 20.09
CA VAL A 224 4.87 -29.39 19.25
C VAL A 224 5.88 -30.42 19.73
N ARG A 225 7.06 -30.02 20.24
CA ARG A 225 8.06 -30.95 20.76
C ARG A 225 7.54 -31.79 21.93
N LEU A 226 6.64 -31.23 22.76
CA LEU A 226 6.04 -31.94 23.89
C LEU A 226 5.17 -33.14 23.45
N THR A 227 4.70 -33.15 22.20
CA THR A 227 3.95 -34.29 21.66
C THR A 227 4.82 -35.48 21.27
N GLY A 228 6.14 -35.27 21.14
CA GLY A 228 7.08 -36.28 20.63
C GLY A 228 7.01 -36.51 19.11
N MET A 229 6.10 -35.84 18.39
CA MET A 229 5.93 -35.99 16.94
C MET A 229 7.02 -35.23 16.15
N ARG A 230 8.18 -35.86 15.94
CA ARG A 230 9.31 -35.26 15.20
C ARG A 230 8.95 -34.79 13.79
N TRP A 231 8.10 -35.53 13.09
CA TRP A 231 7.66 -35.12 11.74
C TRP A 231 6.85 -33.82 11.78
N LEU A 232 6.08 -33.59 12.84
CA LEU A 232 5.28 -32.39 13.01
C LEU A 232 6.15 -31.19 13.39
N VAL A 233 7.21 -31.40 14.19
CA VAL A 233 8.23 -30.38 14.49
C VAL A 233 8.83 -29.84 13.20
N VAL A 234 9.39 -30.71 12.36
CA VAL A 234 10.02 -30.32 11.09
C VAL A 234 9.03 -29.66 10.14
N LEU A 235 7.80 -30.19 10.05
CA LEU A 235 6.76 -29.62 9.21
C LEU A 235 6.37 -28.20 9.67
N THR A 236 6.29 -27.99 10.99
CA THR A 236 5.96 -26.71 11.61
C THR A 236 7.07 -25.69 11.38
N GLU A 237 8.33 -26.08 11.53
CA GLU A 237 9.49 -25.23 11.25
C GLU A 237 9.53 -24.78 9.79
N LEU A 238 9.39 -25.72 8.85
CA LEU A 238 9.32 -25.41 7.41
C LEU A 238 8.12 -24.53 7.07
N GLY A 239 6.96 -24.80 7.68
CA GLY A 239 5.75 -23.99 7.56
C GLY A 239 5.96 -22.56 8.06
N ALA A 240 6.60 -22.39 9.22
CA ALA A 240 6.91 -21.08 9.79
C ALA A 240 7.91 -20.29 8.93
N LEU A 241 8.94 -20.94 8.40
CA LEU A 241 9.90 -20.33 7.46
C LEU A 241 9.22 -19.87 6.17
N ALA A 242 8.37 -20.73 5.58
CA ALA A 242 7.59 -20.38 4.40
C ALA A 242 6.60 -19.22 4.67
N ALA A 243 5.91 -19.26 5.81
CA ALA A 243 4.95 -18.25 6.22
C ALA A 243 5.61 -16.87 6.41
N THR A 244 6.68 -16.81 7.21
CA THR A 244 7.39 -15.55 7.49
C THR A 244 8.06 -14.99 6.23
N THR A 245 8.66 -15.83 5.38
CA THR A 245 9.19 -15.41 4.07
C THR A 245 8.12 -14.77 3.20
N SER A 246 6.92 -15.39 3.13
CA SER A 246 5.79 -14.83 2.36
C SER A 246 5.34 -13.47 2.88
N VAL A 247 5.35 -13.27 4.20
CA VAL A 247 4.93 -11.99 4.81
C VAL A 247 5.96 -10.89 4.56
N ILE A 248 7.26 -11.17 4.71
CA ILE A 248 8.33 -10.20 4.39
C ILE A 248 8.19 -9.72 2.94
N LEU A 249 7.91 -10.65 2.02
CA LEU A 249 7.70 -10.35 0.61
C LEU A 249 6.48 -9.46 0.37
N VAL A 250 5.36 -9.72 1.04
CA VAL A 250 4.14 -8.92 0.93
C VAL A 250 4.31 -7.51 1.53
N LEU A 251 5.00 -7.37 2.66
CA LEU A 251 5.24 -6.06 3.26
C LEU A 251 6.21 -5.22 2.41
N LEU A 252 7.30 -5.84 1.91
CA LEU A 252 8.29 -5.16 1.09
C LEU A 252 7.83 -4.86 -0.34
N ILE A 253 6.79 -5.53 -0.88
CA ILE A 253 6.20 -5.15 -2.17
C ILE A 253 5.20 -3.99 -2.04
N SER A 254 4.51 -3.87 -0.91
CA SER A 254 3.54 -2.80 -0.65
C SER A 254 4.24 -1.45 -0.40
N GLN A 255 5.34 -1.47 0.35
CA GLN A 255 6.04 -0.25 0.76
C GLN A 255 6.48 0.66 -0.42
N PRO A 256 7.17 0.17 -1.47
CA PRO A 256 7.59 1.02 -2.58
C PRO A 256 6.44 1.64 -3.36
N ARG A 257 5.24 1.04 -3.34
CA ARG A 257 4.05 1.56 -4.02
C ARG A 257 3.46 2.76 -3.30
N VAL A 258 3.48 2.74 -1.96
CA VAL A 258 3.10 3.91 -1.14
C VAL A 258 4.06 5.05 -1.40
N PHE A 259 5.38 4.78 -1.40
CA PHE A 259 6.38 5.79 -1.78
C PHE A 259 6.20 6.32 -3.18
N TYR A 260 5.90 5.46 -4.16
CA TYR A 260 5.63 5.89 -5.52
C TYR A 260 4.42 6.85 -5.60
N ALA A 261 3.33 6.55 -4.89
CA ALA A 261 2.16 7.43 -4.83
C ALA A 261 2.49 8.77 -4.15
N MET A 262 3.12 8.75 -2.97
CA MET A 262 3.50 9.97 -2.24
C MET A 262 4.51 10.84 -3.01
N ALA A 263 5.41 10.23 -3.77
CA ALA A 263 6.39 10.95 -4.58
C ALA A 263 5.76 11.61 -5.81
N ASN A 264 4.76 10.97 -6.42
CA ASN A 264 3.99 11.56 -7.50
C ASN A 264 3.08 12.70 -7.02
N ASP A 265 2.59 12.63 -5.78
CA ASP A 265 1.84 13.72 -5.16
C ASP A 265 2.75 14.86 -4.65
N GLY A 266 4.07 14.73 -4.81
CA GLY A 266 5.07 15.75 -4.44
C GLY A 266 5.41 15.82 -2.95
N LEU A 267 4.86 14.93 -2.12
CA LEU A 267 5.04 14.94 -0.66
C LEU A 267 6.41 14.43 -0.21
N ILE A 268 7.10 13.63 -1.03
CA ILE A 268 8.47 13.17 -0.81
C ILE A 268 9.33 13.40 -2.07
N PRO A 269 10.67 13.32 -2.01
CA PRO A 269 11.53 13.52 -3.17
C PRO A 269 11.17 12.63 -4.37
N ARG A 270 11.11 13.23 -5.57
CA ARG A 270 10.79 12.55 -6.85
C ARG A 270 11.71 11.36 -7.19
N VAL A 271 12.85 11.24 -6.50
CA VAL A 271 13.75 10.08 -6.63
C VAL A 271 13.02 8.77 -6.31
N PHE A 272 12.08 8.78 -5.36
CA PHE A 272 11.29 7.61 -4.97
C PHE A 272 10.21 7.21 -6.00
N ALA A 273 9.93 8.07 -7.00
CA ALA A 273 9.06 7.75 -8.13
C ALA A 273 9.80 7.11 -9.31
N ARG A 274 11.14 6.98 -9.28
CA ARG A 274 11.90 6.42 -10.40
C ARG A 274 11.66 4.93 -10.56
N VAL A 275 11.27 4.54 -11.77
CA VAL A 275 10.98 3.15 -12.16
C VAL A 275 12.11 2.60 -13.04
N HIS A 276 12.51 1.35 -12.83
CA HIS A 276 13.56 0.70 -13.61
C HIS A 276 13.08 0.42 -15.06
N PRO A 277 13.84 0.81 -16.11
CA PRO A 277 13.40 0.70 -17.51
C PRO A 277 13.03 -0.73 -17.95
N LYS A 278 13.79 -1.73 -17.48
CA LYS A 278 13.60 -3.15 -17.86
C LYS A 278 12.58 -3.90 -17.01
N TYR A 279 12.59 -3.66 -15.70
CA TYR A 279 11.82 -4.45 -14.73
C TYR A 279 10.52 -3.77 -14.32
N LYS A 280 10.35 -2.48 -14.66
CA LYS A 280 9.18 -1.66 -14.33
C LYS A 280 8.88 -1.61 -12.82
N THR A 281 9.92 -1.75 -11.98
CA THR A 281 9.86 -1.70 -10.52
C THR A 281 10.45 -0.40 -9.97
N PRO A 282 9.90 0.18 -8.88
CA PRO A 282 10.43 1.38 -8.23
C PRO A 282 11.72 1.08 -7.45
N TYR A 283 12.83 0.95 -8.17
CA TYR A 283 14.06 0.34 -7.64
C TYR A 283 14.72 1.12 -6.49
N VAL A 284 14.68 2.45 -6.51
CA VAL A 284 15.29 3.27 -5.45
C VAL A 284 14.56 3.02 -4.14
N SER A 285 13.23 3.11 -4.17
CA SER A 285 12.38 2.83 -3.03
C SER A 285 12.61 1.43 -2.49
N THR A 286 12.65 0.40 -3.35
CA THR A 286 12.88 -0.99 -2.95
C THR A 286 14.25 -1.20 -2.30
N PHE A 287 15.32 -0.59 -2.82
CA PHE A 287 16.66 -0.75 -2.27
C PHE A 287 16.81 -0.03 -0.94
N VAL A 288 16.33 1.21 -0.84
CA VAL A 288 16.38 1.99 0.40
C VAL A 288 15.57 1.32 1.50
N THR A 289 14.33 0.89 1.21
CA THR A 289 13.49 0.22 2.21
C THR A 289 14.05 -1.13 2.59
N GLY A 290 14.51 -1.92 1.63
CA GLY A 290 15.13 -3.21 1.88
C GLY A 290 16.38 -3.10 2.73
N PHE A 291 17.24 -2.13 2.45
CA PHE A 291 18.45 -1.89 3.24
C PHE A 291 18.12 -1.49 4.68
N ILE A 292 17.24 -0.50 4.88
CA ILE A 292 16.84 -0.06 6.22
C ILE A 292 16.16 -1.20 6.98
N CYS A 293 15.23 -1.93 6.34
CA CYS A 293 14.57 -3.10 6.92
C CYS A 293 15.58 -4.16 7.37
N SER A 294 16.59 -4.45 6.55
CA SER A 294 17.61 -5.47 6.86
C SER A 294 18.45 -5.05 8.06
N ILE A 295 18.85 -3.77 8.13
CA ILE A 295 19.59 -3.23 9.28
C ILE A 295 18.73 -3.25 10.54
N CYS A 296 17.47 -2.83 10.46
CA CYS A 296 16.53 -2.86 11.60
C CYS A 296 16.37 -4.29 12.14
N GLY A 297 16.13 -5.28 11.28
CA GLY A 297 16.02 -6.69 11.71
C GLY A 297 17.35 -7.25 12.25
N GLY A 298 18.49 -6.70 11.80
CA GLY A 298 19.81 -7.06 12.29
C GLY A 298 20.14 -6.54 13.68
N ILE A 299 19.66 -5.33 14.03
CA ILE A 299 20.09 -4.64 15.25
C ILE A 299 19.02 -4.51 16.33
N LEU A 300 17.73 -4.48 15.99
CA LEU A 300 16.65 -4.20 16.94
C LEU A 300 15.99 -5.49 17.45
N PRO A 301 15.55 -5.52 18.73
CA PRO A 301 14.82 -6.66 19.27
C PRO A 301 13.39 -6.72 18.72
N ILE A 302 12.85 -7.94 18.62
CA ILE A 302 11.53 -8.19 18.01
C ILE A 302 10.41 -7.43 18.71
N ASP A 303 10.43 -7.34 20.05
CA ASP A 303 9.36 -6.70 20.83
C ASP A 303 9.24 -5.21 20.52
N VAL A 304 10.37 -4.54 20.36
CA VAL A 304 10.39 -3.12 19.99
C VAL A 304 9.83 -2.94 18.58
N LEU A 305 10.22 -3.78 17.63
CA LEU A 305 9.76 -3.69 16.25
C LEU A 305 8.25 -3.99 16.15
N SER A 306 7.77 -5.04 16.84
CA SER A 306 6.35 -5.41 16.86
C SER A 306 5.49 -4.36 17.54
N ASP A 307 5.93 -3.80 18.67
CA ASP A 307 5.19 -2.79 19.40
C ASP A 307 5.03 -1.50 18.58
N ILE A 308 6.11 -1.04 17.94
CA ILE A 308 6.09 0.13 17.06
C ILE A 308 5.13 -0.10 15.89
N SER A 309 5.23 -1.26 15.22
CA SER A 309 4.39 -1.60 14.09
C SER A 309 2.90 -1.68 14.48
N SER A 310 2.57 -2.37 15.56
CA SER A 310 1.17 -2.51 16.02
C SER A 310 0.54 -1.18 16.38
N VAL A 311 1.24 -0.35 17.15
CA VAL A 311 0.70 0.94 17.62
C VAL A 311 0.49 1.91 16.46
N GLY A 312 1.40 1.94 15.48
CA GLY A 312 1.20 2.68 14.23
C GLY A 312 -0.07 2.23 13.51
N THR A 313 -0.18 0.94 13.19
CA THR A 313 -1.35 0.43 12.46
C THR A 313 -2.67 0.66 13.19
N ILE A 314 -2.71 0.47 14.52
CA ILE A 314 -3.90 0.79 15.34
C ILE A 314 -4.28 2.27 15.16
N PHE A 315 -3.30 3.18 15.16
CA PHE A 315 -3.52 4.61 14.93
C PHE A 315 -4.00 4.90 13.49
N THR A 316 -3.39 4.29 12.47
CA THR A 316 -3.87 4.41 11.08
C THR A 316 -5.31 3.92 10.94
N TYR A 317 -5.68 2.80 11.58
CA TYR A 317 -7.04 2.27 11.51
C TYR A 317 -8.04 3.13 12.25
N PHE A 318 -7.65 3.78 13.35
CA PHE A 318 -8.46 4.82 13.96
C PHE A 318 -8.79 5.93 12.95
N ILE A 319 -7.78 6.48 12.24
CA ILE A 319 -8.00 7.54 11.25
C ILE A 319 -8.85 7.03 10.07
N VAL A 320 -8.61 5.82 9.56
CA VAL A 320 -9.39 5.24 8.45
C VAL A 320 -10.87 5.09 8.83
N ASN A 321 -11.17 4.63 10.05
CA ASN A 321 -12.55 4.52 10.54
C ASN A 321 -13.24 5.88 10.60
N ILE A 322 -12.57 6.90 11.14
CA ILE A 322 -13.08 8.29 11.13
C ILE A 322 -13.25 8.81 9.69
N GLY A 323 -12.33 8.47 8.79
CA GLY A 323 -12.40 8.81 7.38
C GLY A 323 -13.64 8.24 6.68
N VAL A 324 -14.09 7.04 7.03
CA VAL A 324 -15.32 6.46 6.48
C VAL A 324 -16.54 7.28 6.91
N ILE A 325 -16.57 7.71 8.17
CA ILE A 325 -17.66 8.54 8.72
C ILE A 325 -17.69 9.90 8.01
N ILE A 326 -16.54 10.58 7.90
CA ILE A 326 -16.43 11.89 7.26
C ILE A 326 -16.84 11.82 5.79
N LEU A 327 -16.36 10.80 5.06
CA LEU A 327 -16.70 10.57 3.66
C LEU A 327 -18.21 10.39 3.43
N ARG A 328 -18.95 9.92 4.45
CA ARG A 328 -20.40 9.81 4.38
C ARG A 328 -21.10 11.16 4.43
N TYR A 329 -20.55 12.11 5.17
CA TYR A 329 -21.07 13.48 5.24
C TYR A 329 -20.67 14.30 4.01
N THR A 330 -19.40 14.23 3.59
CA THR A 330 -18.85 15.08 2.53
C THR A 330 -19.26 14.63 1.13
N ARG A 331 -19.35 13.32 0.86
CA ARG A 331 -19.65 12.77 -0.48
C ARG A 331 -20.86 11.84 -0.47
N LYS A 332 -22.06 12.38 -0.26
CA LYS A 332 -23.31 11.61 -0.12
C LYS A 332 -23.66 10.81 -1.39
N THR A 333 -23.54 11.44 -2.56
CA THR A 333 -24.07 10.95 -3.85
C THR A 333 -23.18 9.95 -4.60
N VAL A 334 -21.95 9.71 -4.13
CA VAL A 334 -21.02 8.79 -4.82
C VAL A 334 -21.55 7.35 -4.76
N PRO A 335 -21.65 6.64 -5.91
CA PRO A 335 -22.10 5.26 -5.95
C PRO A 335 -21.10 4.35 -5.22
N ARG A 336 -21.63 3.45 -4.39
CA ARG A 336 -20.81 2.52 -3.57
C ARG A 336 -21.30 1.10 -3.83
N ARG A 337 -20.47 0.29 -4.49
CA ARG A 337 -20.78 -1.12 -4.78
C ARG A 337 -20.76 -1.97 -3.51
N PHE A 338 -19.80 -1.74 -2.61
CA PHE A 338 -19.82 -2.28 -1.25
C PHE A 338 -20.24 -1.21 -0.25
N LYS A 339 -21.16 -1.57 0.66
CA LYS A 339 -21.60 -0.73 1.79
C LYS A 339 -21.34 -1.49 3.08
N VAL A 340 -20.87 -0.76 4.10
CA VAL A 340 -20.61 -1.32 5.43
C VAL A 340 -21.93 -1.81 6.04
N PRO A 341 -22.02 -3.08 6.47
CA PRO A 341 -23.21 -3.62 7.16
C PRO A 341 -23.49 -2.82 8.44
N GLY A 342 -24.76 -2.66 8.85
CA GLY A 342 -25.08 -1.86 10.05
C GLY A 342 -24.88 -0.34 9.89
N GLY A 343 -24.61 0.13 8.67
CA GLY A 343 -24.57 1.54 8.34
C GLY A 343 -23.19 2.20 8.49
N PRO A 344 -23.07 3.45 8.03
CA PRO A 344 -21.78 4.15 7.91
C PRO A 344 -21.26 4.73 9.25
N PHE A 345 -22.03 4.62 10.33
CA PHE A 345 -21.69 5.22 11.63
C PHE A 345 -21.39 4.17 12.70
N LEU A 346 -22.22 3.11 12.79
CA LEU A 346 -22.12 2.12 13.85
C LEU A 346 -20.81 1.33 13.79
N LEU A 347 -20.56 0.61 12.68
CA LEU A 347 -19.35 -0.21 12.56
C LEU A 347 -18.06 0.63 12.53
N PRO A 348 -17.96 1.74 11.77
CA PRO A 348 -16.77 2.59 11.85
C PRO A 348 -16.59 3.24 13.22
N GLY A 349 -17.67 3.60 13.91
CA GLY A 349 -17.62 4.13 15.28
C GLY A 349 -17.12 3.11 16.28
N ILE A 350 -17.59 1.86 16.19
CA ILE A 350 -17.08 0.74 17.01
C ILE A 350 -15.60 0.48 16.70
N GLY A 351 -15.20 0.48 15.42
CA GLY A 351 -13.81 0.30 15.02
C GLY A 351 -12.89 1.42 15.52
N ALA A 352 -13.34 2.67 15.50
CA ALA A 352 -12.60 3.78 16.07
C ALA A 352 -12.49 3.67 17.61
N ALA A 353 -13.59 3.30 18.28
CA ALA A 353 -13.61 3.11 19.72
C ALA A 353 -12.71 1.94 20.17
N SER A 354 -12.74 0.80 19.47
CA SER A 354 -11.89 -0.34 19.78
C SER A 354 -10.40 -0.02 19.55
N SER A 355 -10.08 0.69 18.47
CA SER A 355 -8.71 1.15 18.21
C SER A 355 -8.21 2.07 19.33
N LEU A 356 -9.06 2.98 19.83
CA LEU A 356 -8.71 3.85 20.95
C LEU A 356 -8.51 3.07 22.27
N VAL A 357 -9.32 2.05 22.52
CA VAL A 357 -9.15 1.16 23.69
C VAL A 357 -7.83 0.40 23.60
N LEU A 358 -7.50 -0.17 22.46
CA LEU A 358 -6.22 -0.87 22.25
C LEU A 358 -5.04 0.09 22.37
N LEU A 359 -5.14 1.29 21.81
CA LEU A 359 -4.10 2.31 21.89
C LEU A 359 -3.86 2.76 23.34
N LYS A 360 -4.92 2.91 24.15
CA LYS A 360 -4.81 3.26 25.57
C LYS A 360 -4.15 2.16 26.41
N ASN A 361 -4.35 0.89 26.03
CA ASN A 361 -3.78 -0.26 26.72
C ASN A 361 -2.44 -0.72 26.11
N ALA A 362 -1.98 -0.08 25.03
CA ALA A 362 -0.66 -0.33 24.47
C ALA A 362 0.44 0.16 25.42
N ARG A 363 1.64 -0.41 25.29
CA ARG A 363 2.79 0.00 26.10
C ARG A 363 3.09 1.48 25.87
N GLN A 364 3.31 2.22 26.96
CA GLN A 364 3.57 3.67 26.91
C GLN A 364 4.75 4.01 26.00
N GLU A 365 5.80 3.19 26.04
CA GLU A 365 6.98 3.33 25.19
C GLU A 365 6.66 3.27 23.69
N ALA A 366 5.70 2.43 23.29
CA ALA A 366 5.29 2.29 21.89
C ALA A 366 4.53 3.53 21.42
N ILE A 367 3.66 4.08 22.29
CA ILE A 367 2.92 5.32 22.02
C ILE A 367 3.89 6.50 21.90
N ILE A 368 4.88 6.62 22.79
CA ILE A 368 5.89 7.68 22.73
C ILE A 368 6.66 7.60 21.42
N ARG A 369 7.10 6.40 21.00
CA ARG A 369 7.80 6.21 19.72
C ARG A 369 6.93 6.59 18.53
N LEU A 370 5.65 6.23 18.53
CA LEU A 370 4.70 6.67 17.50
C LEU A 370 4.60 8.20 17.47
N LEU A 371 4.42 8.85 18.62
CA LEU A 371 4.31 10.31 18.69
C LEU A 371 5.59 11.01 18.19
N VAL A 372 6.77 10.48 18.53
CA VAL A 372 8.05 10.97 18.01
C VAL A 372 8.13 10.78 16.50
N TRP A 373 7.75 9.61 15.99
CA TRP A 373 7.71 9.35 14.55
C TRP A 373 6.75 10.30 13.82
N MET A 374 5.57 10.53 14.39
CA MET A 374 4.58 11.47 13.86
C MET A 374 5.08 12.92 13.90
N ALA A 375 5.81 13.31 14.94
CA ALA A 375 6.42 14.63 15.04
C ALA A 375 7.48 14.83 13.94
N ILE A 376 8.32 13.80 13.68
CA ILE A 376 9.28 13.81 12.57
C ILE A 376 8.55 13.93 11.24
N GLY A 377 7.49 13.15 11.02
CA GLY A 377 6.69 13.23 9.81
C GLY A 377 6.07 14.61 9.61
N LEU A 378 5.51 15.20 10.66
CA LEU A 378 4.93 16.55 10.59
C LEU A 378 6.01 17.61 10.30
N PHE A 379 7.20 17.46 10.88
CA PHE A 379 8.35 18.32 10.57
C PHE A 379 8.70 18.22 9.07
N VAL A 380 8.87 17.01 8.53
CA VAL A 380 9.14 16.81 7.09
C VAL A 380 8.03 17.41 6.22
N TYR A 381 6.76 17.27 6.60
CA TYR A 381 5.65 17.88 5.87
C TYR A 381 5.69 19.40 5.87
N ILE A 382 5.94 20.03 7.02
CA ILE A 382 5.98 21.50 7.13
C ILE A 382 7.11 22.09 6.28
N PHE A 383 8.30 21.47 6.31
CA PHE A 383 9.48 22.00 5.64
C PHE A 383 9.59 21.60 4.16
N TYR A 384 9.10 20.41 3.79
CA TYR A 384 9.19 19.89 2.43
C TYR A 384 7.81 19.71 1.79
N GLY A 385 6.96 18.86 2.38
CA GLY A 385 5.69 18.42 1.77
C GLY A 385 4.75 19.56 1.37
N ARG A 386 4.55 20.55 2.26
CA ARG A 386 3.65 21.69 2.01
C ARG A 386 4.08 22.54 0.82
N THR A 387 5.38 22.65 0.56
CA THR A 387 5.94 23.50 -0.51
C THR A 387 5.99 22.80 -1.87
N HIS A 388 6.06 21.47 -1.87
CA HIS A 388 6.23 20.63 -3.06
C HIS A 388 4.97 19.84 -3.45
N SER A 389 3.90 19.88 -2.64
CA SER A 389 2.61 19.25 -2.96
C SER A 389 2.02 19.83 -4.25
N GLU A 390 1.62 18.95 -5.17
CA GLU A 390 0.98 19.36 -6.43
C GLU A 390 -0.43 19.95 -6.21
N VAL A 391 -1.10 19.65 -5.09
CA VAL A 391 -2.41 20.24 -4.75
C VAL A 391 -2.27 21.68 -4.27
N ASN A 392 -1.22 22.00 -3.51
CA ASN A 392 -0.94 23.37 -3.08
C ASN A 392 -0.18 24.19 -4.14
N ASN A 393 0.50 23.54 -5.08
CA ASN A 393 1.34 24.16 -6.08
C ASN A 393 1.05 23.58 -7.48
N PRO A 394 -0.07 23.93 -8.14
CA PRO A 394 -0.42 23.44 -9.48
C PRO A 394 0.55 23.92 -10.61
N ARG A 395 1.70 24.51 -10.27
CA ARG A 395 2.72 25.01 -11.19
C ARG A 395 3.84 23.99 -11.40
N MET A 396 3.54 22.93 -12.14
CA MET A 396 4.56 22.18 -12.91
C MET A 396 3.97 21.45 -14.13
N THR A 397 2.81 21.90 -14.65
CA THR A 397 2.16 21.31 -15.83
C THR A 397 1.65 22.33 -16.87
N MET A 398 2.10 23.60 -16.83
CA MET A 398 1.69 24.59 -17.85
C MET A 398 2.81 25.32 -18.61
N ASP A 399 4.10 25.04 -18.40
CA ASP A 399 5.18 25.80 -19.08
C ASP A 399 6.30 24.98 -19.75
N GLU A 400 6.16 23.65 -19.90
CA GLU A 400 6.95 22.93 -20.90
C GLU A 400 6.05 22.48 -22.05
N PRO A 401 6.13 23.09 -23.25
CA PRO A 401 5.61 22.41 -24.42
C PRO A 401 6.35 21.08 -24.51
N MET A 402 5.60 19.99 -24.67
CA MET A 402 6.09 18.65 -24.95
C MET A 402 6.80 18.66 -26.32
N GLN A 403 7.99 19.26 -26.38
CA GLN A 403 8.88 19.27 -27.52
C GLN A 403 10.05 18.35 -27.17
N VAL A 404 10.10 17.24 -27.93
CA VAL A 404 11.26 16.36 -28.14
C VAL A 404 11.52 15.30 -27.06
N ILE A 405 10.64 14.30 -26.99
CA ILE A 405 11.07 12.88 -26.94
C ILE A 405 10.32 12.13 -28.05
N HIS A 406 10.58 12.53 -29.29
CA HIS A 406 10.25 11.77 -30.49
C HIS A 406 11.52 11.60 -31.32
N GLU A 407 12.53 10.98 -30.75
CA GLU A 407 13.64 10.40 -31.51
C GLU A 407 13.96 9.04 -30.86
N ASN A 408 13.90 7.99 -31.67
CA ASN A 408 14.23 6.57 -31.38
C ASN A 408 13.13 5.60 -30.94
N TYR A 409 11.85 5.92 -31.10
CA TYR A 409 10.84 4.87 -31.28
C TYR A 409 10.28 4.94 -32.70
N SER A 410 10.92 4.21 -33.61
CA SER A 410 10.30 3.76 -34.84
C SER A 410 9.08 2.92 -34.44
N VAL A 411 7.90 3.54 -34.45
CA VAL A 411 6.63 2.85 -34.35
C VAL A 411 6.54 1.98 -35.59
N SER A 412 6.80 0.68 -35.43
CA SER A 412 6.36 -0.33 -36.39
C SER A 412 4.84 -0.18 -36.50
N SER A 413 4.40 0.30 -37.66
CA SER A 413 3.03 0.49 -38.09
C SER A 413 2.15 -0.72 -37.78
N PHE A 414 1.30 -0.63 -36.76
CA PHE A 414 0.10 -1.45 -36.68
C PHE A 414 -1.00 -0.75 -37.46
N HIS A 415 -1.21 -1.20 -38.70
CA HIS A 415 -2.40 -0.86 -39.48
C HIS A 415 -3.64 -1.38 -38.76
N TYR A 416 -4.42 -0.48 -38.17
CA TYR A 416 -5.85 -0.72 -37.94
C TYR A 416 -6.58 -0.32 -39.22
N GLN A 417 -7.01 -1.32 -40.00
CA GLN A 417 -7.95 -1.12 -41.11
C GLN A 417 -9.27 -0.58 -40.57
N GLY A 418 -9.71 0.58 -41.06
CA GLY A 418 -11.13 0.97 -40.97
C GLY A 418 -11.45 2.43 -40.65
N TYR A 419 -10.47 3.31 -40.41
CA TYR A 419 -10.74 4.73 -40.14
C TYR A 419 -9.97 5.64 -41.10
N THR A 420 -10.69 6.53 -41.77
CA THR A 420 -10.12 7.59 -42.61
C THR A 420 -9.53 8.71 -41.74
N ASP A 421 -8.49 9.40 -42.21
CA ASP A 421 -7.77 10.46 -41.48
C ASP A 421 -8.69 11.59 -40.95
N ASP A 422 -9.81 11.84 -41.63
CA ASP A 422 -10.80 12.83 -41.20
C ASP A 422 -11.58 12.43 -39.94
N ASP A 423 -11.78 11.13 -39.71
CA ASP A 423 -12.46 10.63 -38.51
C ASP A 423 -11.59 10.78 -37.26
N LEU A 424 -10.28 10.56 -37.40
CA LEU A 424 -9.31 10.77 -36.32
C LEU A 424 -9.21 12.26 -35.96
N ARG A 425 -9.25 13.16 -36.97
CA ARG A 425 -9.30 14.61 -36.74
C ARG A 425 -10.59 15.05 -36.04
N GLN A 426 -11.74 14.50 -36.43
CA GLN A 426 -13.00 14.79 -35.74
C GLN A 426 -13.03 14.26 -34.30
N GLN A 427 -12.44 13.09 -34.04
CA GLN A 427 -12.32 12.57 -32.68
C GLN A 427 -11.44 13.45 -31.80
N HIS A 428 -10.32 13.93 -32.33
CA HIS A 428 -9.43 14.87 -31.65
C HIS A 428 -10.12 16.22 -31.38
N ALA A 429 -10.85 16.77 -32.34
CA ALA A 429 -11.63 17.98 -32.16
C ALA A 429 -12.74 17.82 -31.10
N ARG A 430 -13.44 16.66 -31.07
CA ARG A 430 -14.45 16.33 -30.06
C ARG A 430 -13.85 16.09 -28.67
N GLN A 431 -12.60 15.63 -28.57
CA GLN A 431 -11.89 15.54 -27.30
C GLN A 431 -11.41 16.90 -26.81
N GLN A 432 -10.98 17.80 -27.70
CA GLN A 432 -10.63 19.19 -27.36
C GLN A 432 -11.85 20.01 -26.93
N ALA A 433 -12.99 19.86 -27.62
CA ALA A 433 -14.24 20.52 -27.23
C ALA A 433 -14.73 20.08 -25.84
N ARG A 434 -14.66 18.77 -25.52
CA ARG A 434 -14.99 18.25 -24.18
C ARG A 434 -14.05 18.70 -23.07
N ARG A 435 -12.81 19.09 -23.40
CA ARG A 435 -11.84 19.64 -22.44
C ARG A 435 -12.10 21.12 -22.14
N MET A 436 -12.67 21.88 -23.07
CA MET A 436 -13.05 23.28 -22.81
C MET A 436 -14.25 23.41 -21.86
N ASP A 437 -15.10 22.39 -21.78
CA ASP A 437 -16.24 22.35 -20.84
C ASP A 437 -15.82 22.09 -19.38
N TYR A 438 -14.65 21.50 -19.17
CA TYR A 438 -14.16 21.14 -17.83
C TYR A 438 -13.56 22.34 -17.05
N ASN A 439 -13.26 23.44 -17.74
CA ASN A 439 -12.54 24.59 -17.19
C ASN A 439 -13.38 25.88 -17.05
N ARG A 440 -14.71 25.83 -17.17
CA ARG A 440 -15.56 27.00 -16.90
C ARG A 440 -15.80 27.17 -15.38
N PRO A 441 -15.52 28.35 -14.79
CA PRO A 441 -15.88 28.63 -13.40
C PRO A 441 -17.41 28.68 -13.22
N LEU A 442 -17.89 28.08 -12.12
CA LEU A 442 -19.30 27.84 -11.78
C LEU A 442 -20.21 29.10 -11.72
N THR A 443 -19.64 30.31 -11.73
CA THR A 443 -20.41 31.56 -11.72
C THR A 443 -21.08 31.90 -13.04
N GLN A 444 -20.63 31.34 -14.18
CA GLN A 444 -21.24 31.60 -15.50
C GLN A 444 -22.44 30.69 -15.82
N HIS A 445 -22.57 29.55 -15.15
CA HIS A 445 -23.65 28.60 -15.46
C HIS A 445 -25.04 29.08 -15.01
N TYR A 446 -25.09 30.05 -14.09
CA TYR A 446 -26.33 30.68 -13.63
C TYR A 446 -26.80 31.86 -14.51
N SER A 447 -25.90 32.49 -15.28
CA SER A 447 -26.26 33.60 -16.19
C SER A 447 -26.94 33.07 -17.45
N ASP A 448 -26.42 31.97 -18.01
CA ASP A 448 -26.93 31.40 -19.27
C ASP A 448 -28.30 30.71 -19.12
N TYR A 449 -28.77 30.42 -17.90
CA TYR A 449 -30.09 29.83 -17.66
C TYR A 449 -31.22 30.87 -17.64
N ILE A 450 -30.89 32.15 -17.44
CA ILE A 450 -31.87 33.26 -17.42
C ILE A 450 -32.05 33.87 -18.82
N ASP A 451 -31.02 33.83 -19.67
CA ASP A 451 -31.05 34.43 -21.01
C ASP A 451 -31.52 33.48 -22.14
N GLY A 452 -31.85 32.21 -21.82
CA GLY A 452 -32.15 31.16 -22.79
C GLY A 452 -33.62 30.81 -23.01
N LEU A 453 -34.59 31.53 -22.43
CA LEU A 453 -36.01 31.26 -22.64
C LEU A 453 -36.51 31.87 -23.97
N PRO A 454 -37.12 31.08 -24.88
CA PRO A 454 -37.64 31.60 -26.13
C PRO A 454 -38.93 32.44 -25.90
N PRO A 455 -39.19 33.49 -26.71
CA PRO A 455 -40.45 34.21 -26.65
C PRO A 455 -41.58 33.34 -27.20
N SER A 456 -42.66 33.19 -26.42
CA SER A 456 -43.88 32.50 -26.85
C SER A 456 -44.82 33.46 -27.58
N GLU A 457 -44.96 33.31 -28.90
CA GLU A 457 -46.03 33.94 -29.67
C GLU A 457 -47.15 32.94 -30.03
N HIS A 458 -48.26 33.14 -29.34
CA HIS A 458 -49.70 33.01 -29.67
C HIS A 458 -50.26 31.98 -30.68
N GLY A 459 -51.34 31.32 -30.22
CA GLY A 459 -52.39 30.79 -31.08
C GLY A 459 -53.53 30.09 -30.33
N ALA A 460 -54.53 30.88 -29.90
CA ALA A 460 -55.95 30.59 -29.65
C ALA A 460 -56.45 29.16 -29.35
N GLY A 461 -57.26 29.02 -28.28
CA GLY A 461 -58.18 27.87 -28.15
C GLY A 461 -58.73 27.65 -26.74
N GLU A 462 -59.78 28.40 -26.40
CA GLU A 462 -60.98 27.97 -25.65
C GLU A 462 -60.93 27.20 -24.31
N LEU A 463 -61.63 27.83 -23.35
CA LEU A 463 -62.65 27.28 -22.44
C LEU A 463 -62.27 26.71 -21.06
N ASN A 464 -62.73 27.50 -20.08
CA ASN A 464 -63.56 27.14 -18.92
C ASN A 464 -62.92 26.67 -17.62
N HIS A 465 -63.25 27.46 -16.58
CA HIS A 465 -63.74 27.09 -15.24
C HIS A 465 -62.87 26.10 -14.43
N SER A 466 -62.60 26.28 -13.15
CA SER A 466 -63.20 27.09 -12.09
C SER A 466 -62.50 26.66 -10.80
N ASP A 467 -62.43 27.56 -9.82
CA ASP A 467 -62.44 27.26 -8.38
C ASP A 467 -61.19 26.49 -7.83
N GLU A 468 -60.65 26.75 -6.66
CA GLU A 468 -61.14 27.47 -5.49
C GLU A 468 -59.93 27.78 -4.57
N HIS A 469 -59.93 28.99 -4.01
CA HIS A 469 -59.68 29.30 -2.61
C HIS A 469 -58.42 28.80 -1.88
N ASN A 470 -57.55 29.75 -1.52
CA ASN A 470 -57.45 30.41 -0.19
C ASN A 470 -56.50 29.63 0.75
N SER A 471 -55.64 30.25 1.55
CA SER A 471 -55.55 31.63 1.99
C SER A 471 -54.27 31.81 2.81
N ALA A 472 -53.84 33.08 2.90
CA ALA A 472 -53.32 33.73 4.10
C ALA A 472 -51.92 33.29 4.59
N ASN A 473 -51.04 34.19 5.04
CA ASN A 473 -51.10 35.64 5.21
C ASN A 473 -49.66 36.10 5.51
N ARG A 474 -49.33 37.31 5.04
CA ARG A 474 -48.61 38.42 5.72
C ARG A 474 -47.36 38.08 6.56
N THR A 475 -46.25 38.80 6.46
CA THR A 475 -46.01 40.25 6.68
C THR A 475 -44.51 40.44 6.39
N SER A 476 -43.98 41.35 5.57
CA SER A 476 -44.07 42.82 5.45
C SER A 476 -42.74 43.49 5.87
N LEU A 477 -42.20 44.29 4.93
CA LEU A 477 -41.46 45.56 5.14
C LEU A 477 -40.04 45.44 5.75
N HIS A 478 -39.00 46.18 5.40
CA HIS A 478 -38.65 47.40 4.62
C HIS A 478 -37.11 47.26 4.36
N GLY A 479 -36.37 47.95 3.50
CA GLY A 479 -36.51 49.13 2.64
C GLY A 479 -35.12 49.44 2.03
N ASP A 480 -35.11 50.11 0.88
CA ASP A 480 -34.28 51.27 0.44
C ASP A 480 -32.81 51.39 0.93
N GLU A 481 -31.78 51.83 0.19
CA GLU A 481 -31.68 52.63 -1.04
C GLU A 481 -30.18 52.75 -1.48
N ALA A 482 -29.96 53.14 -2.75
CA ALA A 482 -28.86 53.96 -3.32
C ALA A 482 -27.37 53.50 -3.19
N VAL A 483 -26.64 53.16 -4.27
CA VAL A 483 -26.09 54.00 -5.37
C VAL A 483 -25.14 55.12 -4.92
N SER A 484 -23.85 54.99 -5.27
CA SER A 484 -23.04 56.13 -5.73
C SER A 484 -21.82 55.70 -6.55
N ARG A 485 -21.59 56.43 -7.66
CA ARG A 485 -20.45 56.37 -8.58
C ARG A 485 -19.32 57.27 -8.10
N CYS A 486 -18.07 56.92 -8.41
CA CYS A 486 -17.03 57.89 -8.78
C CYS A 486 -15.90 57.20 -9.55
N GLY A 487 -15.58 57.74 -10.72
CA GLY A 487 -14.29 57.55 -11.39
C GLY A 487 -13.49 58.84 -11.29
N ILE A 488 -12.18 58.77 -11.57
CA ILE A 488 -11.32 59.83 -12.10
C ILE A 488 -10.00 59.18 -12.59
N ASP A 489 -9.59 59.58 -13.78
CA ASP A 489 -8.31 59.35 -14.46
C ASP A 489 -7.10 59.99 -13.75
N SER A 490 -5.89 59.44 -13.96
CA SER A 490 -4.81 60.15 -14.66
C SER A 490 -3.49 59.37 -14.76
N SER A 491 -2.92 59.52 -15.95
CA SER A 491 -1.64 59.15 -16.55
C SER A 491 -0.37 59.52 -15.78
N HIS A 492 0.71 58.73 -15.98
CA HIS A 492 2.09 59.23 -16.14
C HIS A 492 2.96 58.27 -16.99
N ASP A 493 3.46 58.79 -18.10
CA ASP A 493 4.55 58.28 -18.95
C ASP A 493 5.92 58.58 -18.33
N VAL A 494 6.90 57.66 -18.42
CA VAL A 494 8.33 57.98 -18.67
C VAL A 494 8.98 56.80 -19.41
N GLY A 495 9.69 57.10 -20.51
CA GLY A 495 10.24 56.13 -21.44
C GLY A 495 11.72 55.71 -21.28
N VAL A 496 12.06 54.73 -22.14
CA VAL A 496 13.30 54.51 -22.92
C VAL A 496 14.68 54.64 -22.23
N ALA A 497 15.42 53.53 -22.20
CA ALA A 497 16.87 53.53 -22.44
C ALA A 497 17.34 52.24 -23.14
N VAL A 498 17.83 52.42 -24.37
CA VAL A 498 18.54 51.46 -25.22
C VAL A 498 20.01 51.39 -24.78
N LYS A 499 20.63 50.21 -24.73
CA LYS A 499 22.09 50.10 -24.86
C LYS A 499 22.51 48.84 -25.64
N LYS A 500 23.02 49.10 -26.85
CA LYS A 500 23.85 48.24 -27.69
C LYS A 500 25.18 47.92 -26.98
N HIS A 501 25.69 46.70 -27.17
CA HIS A 501 27.10 46.50 -27.48
C HIS A 501 27.28 45.30 -28.42
N ARG A 502 27.82 45.60 -29.62
CA ARG A 502 28.47 44.71 -30.59
C ARG A 502 29.91 44.49 -30.10
N SER A 503 30.44 43.26 -30.08
CA SER A 503 31.14 42.52 -31.15
C SER A 503 32.63 42.39 -30.84
N HIS A 504 33.15 41.15 -30.89
CA HIS A 504 34.42 40.65 -31.44
C HIS A 504 34.29 39.12 -31.25
N GLY A 505 34.40 38.22 -32.23
CA GLY A 505 35.16 38.21 -33.47
C GLY A 505 36.07 36.97 -33.40
N GLY A 506 35.88 35.97 -34.27
CA GLY A 506 36.79 34.81 -34.33
C GLY A 506 36.19 33.56 -34.97
N ASN A 507 36.20 33.53 -36.31
CA ASN A 507 36.04 32.32 -37.13
C ASN A 507 37.23 31.37 -36.95
N ALA A 508 36.97 30.06 -36.95
CA ALA A 508 37.79 29.08 -37.66
C ALA A 508 37.02 27.75 -37.83
N SER A 509 36.82 27.38 -39.09
CA SER A 509 36.36 26.08 -39.57
C SER A 509 37.55 25.17 -39.93
N VAL A 510 37.25 23.88 -40.13
CA VAL A 510 37.87 22.92 -41.08
C VAL A 510 38.60 21.70 -40.48
N ALA A 511 38.25 20.54 -41.08
CA ALA A 511 38.97 19.28 -41.29
C ALA A 511 38.78 18.10 -40.31
N ASP A 512 37.89 17.19 -40.70
CA ASP A 512 38.21 15.85 -41.25
C ASP A 512 39.53 15.19 -40.82
N TYR A 513 39.40 14.00 -40.22
CA TYR A 513 40.31 12.88 -40.43
C TYR A 513 39.55 11.55 -40.21
N GLU A 514 39.12 10.94 -41.31
CA GLU A 514 38.98 9.48 -41.44
C GLU A 514 40.36 8.90 -41.79
N SER A 515 40.79 7.83 -41.11
CA SER A 515 41.28 6.58 -41.73
C SER A 515 41.91 5.62 -40.71
N ASP A 516 41.50 4.36 -40.87
CA ASP A 516 42.21 3.10 -40.65
C ASP A 516 42.69 2.69 -39.24
N MET A 517 42.02 1.67 -38.70
CA MET A 517 42.61 0.32 -38.68
C MET A 517 41.53 -0.77 -38.68
N SER A 518 41.36 -1.38 -39.84
CA SER A 518 40.77 -2.72 -40.04
C SER A 518 41.75 -3.80 -39.58
N GLY A 519 41.28 -4.80 -38.81
CA GLY A 519 42.10 -5.99 -38.55
C GLY A 519 41.52 -6.94 -37.50
N ASN A 520 40.46 -7.68 -37.86
CA ASN A 520 40.22 -9.10 -37.54
C ASN A 520 38.72 -9.44 -37.56
N LYS A 521 38.25 -9.80 -38.76
CA LYS A 521 37.15 -10.73 -38.95
C LYS A 521 37.77 -12.02 -39.46
N GLU A 522 37.60 -13.12 -38.74
CA GLU A 522 37.32 -14.45 -39.29
C GLU A 522 37.14 -15.46 -38.14
N LEU A 523 35.93 -16.00 -38.03
CA LEU A 523 35.56 -17.38 -37.62
C LEU A 523 34.10 -17.40 -37.13
N PHE A 524 33.17 -17.37 -38.09
CA PHE A 524 31.82 -17.90 -37.91
C PHE A 524 31.67 -19.13 -38.80
N GLY A 525 31.47 -20.29 -38.16
CA GLY A 525 31.05 -21.53 -38.79
C GLY A 525 29.64 -21.88 -38.32
N SER A 526 28.75 -22.05 -39.29
CA SER A 526 27.32 -22.37 -39.21
C SER A 526 26.97 -23.68 -38.50
N PHE A 527 25.89 -23.71 -37.71
CA PHE A 527 24.98 -24.87 -37.62
C PHE A 527 23.55 -24.43 -37.28
N ARG A 528 22.62 -24.65 -38.24
CA ARG A 528 21.17 -24.76 -38.04
C ARG A 528 20.83 -26.21 -37.70
N HIS A 529 19.80 -26.46 -36.88
CA HIS A 529 18.92 -27.65 -36.93
C HIS A 529 17.74 -27.50 -35.94
N PRO A 530 16.63 -28.28 -36.05
CA PRO A 530 15.34 -27.78 -36.53
C PRO A 530 14.17 -27.89 -35.52
N GLN A 531 13.02 -27.32 -35.88
CA GLN A 531 11.72 -27.52 -35.20
C GLN A 531 11.16 -28.93 -35.45
N PRO A 532 10.41 -29.53 -34.50
CA PRO A 532 9.55 -30.66 -34.80
C PRO A 532 8.08 -30.25 -34.99
N SER A 533 7.52 -30.78 -36.08
CA SER A 533 6.14 -30.76 -36.55
C SER A 533 5.20 -31.64 -35.71
N PHE A 534 3.94 -31.19 -35.59
CA PHE A 534 2.80 -31.96 -35.09
C PHE A 534 2.16 -32.79 -36.22
N GLU A 535 1.90 -34.08 -36.00
CA GLU A 535 0.85 -34.87 -36.65
C GLU A 535 0.33 -35.98 -35.68
N PRO A 536 -0.92 -36.49 -35.82
CA PRO A 536 -1.68 -37.17 -34.77
C PRO A 536 -1.89 -38.69 -34.97
N TYR A 537 -2.62 -39.31 -34.01
CA TYR A 537 -3.28 -40.66 -33.96
C TYR A 537 -2.55 -41.80 -33.19
N PRO A 538 -3.23 -42.88 -32.71
CA PRO A 538 -4.67 -43.18 -32.50
C PRO A 538 -5.03 -43.80 -31.09
N GLU A 539 -6.29 -44.22 -30.96
CA GLU A 539 -7.04 -44.80 -29.83
C GLU A 539 -6.67 -46.24 -29.35
N MET A 540 -6.99 -46.50 -28.06
CA MET A 540 -7.36 -47.75 -27.34
C MET A 540 -6.35 -48.91 -27.09
N ALA A 541 -6.18 -49.28 -25.81
CA ALA A 541 -6.56 -50.59 -25.21
C ALA A 541 -6.24 -50.71 -23.70
N HIS A 542 -6.98 -51.60 -23.02
CA HIS A 542 -7.18 -51.85 -21.58
C HIS A 542 -6.02 -52.54 -20.78
N ILE A 543 -5.90 -52.19 -19.46
CA ILE A 543 -5.82 -53.00 -18.18
C ILE A 543 -4.75 -54.16 -18.09
N PRO A 544 -4.12 -54.56 -16.93
CA PRO A 544 -4.54 -54.46 -15.50
C PRO A 544 -3.49 -54.07 -14.42
N SER A 545 -4.04 -53.92 -13.22
CA SER A 545 -3.50 -53.92 -11.85
C SER A 545 -2.54 -55.07 -11.47
N HIS A 546 -1.48 -54.78 -10.70
CA HIS A 546 -1.12 -55.46 -9.43
C HIS A 546 0.12 -54.82 -8.73
N PHE A 547 0.06 -54.87 -7.40
CA PHE A 547 1.00 -54.63 -6.28
C PHE A 547 2.49 -55.04 -6.46
N PRO A 548 3.43 -54.54 -5.63
CA PRO A 548 3.60 -54.88 -4.20
C PRO A 548 3.55 -53.71 -3.21
#